data_AF-A0A4Q7YZC0-F1
#
_entry.id   AF-A0A4Q7YZC0-F1
#
_cell.length_a   1.000
_cell.length_b   1.000
_cell.length_c   1.000
_cell.angle_alpha   90.00
_cell.angle_beta   90.00
_cell.angle_gamma   90.00
#
_symmetry.space_group_name_H-M   'P 1'
#
loop_
_entity.id
_entity.type
_entity.pdbx_description
1 polymer ?
#
loop_
_entity_poly.entity_id
_entity_poly.type
_entity_poly.pdbx_seq_one_letter_code
_entity_poly.pdbx_strand_id
1 'polypeptide(L)' 'MEEQQAQAATPKPDTQETGTDAAERKRRLQALEMQRERILSERTSSPHRRSALAYALADIEEKLAELGWTVHM' A
#
# COMPACT_ATOMS: atom_id res chain seq x y z
N MET A 1 -53.68 -7.32 -17.91
CA MET A 1 -53.30 -5.89 -17.84
C MET A 1 -52.25 -5.80 -16.76
N GLU A 2 -51.01 -5.79 -17.22
CA GLU A 2 -49.79 -5.69 -16.42
C GLU A 2 -49.66 -4.27 -15.86
N GLU A 3 -49.40 -4.12 -14.56
CA GLU A 3 -48.78 -2.89 -14.06
C GLU A 3 -47.68 -3.26 -13.06
N GLN A 4 -46.56 -3.71 -13.62
CA GLN A 4 -45.26 -3.68 -12.97
C GLN A 4 -44.80 -2.22 -12.94
N GLN A 5 -45.05 -1.51 -11.84
CA GLN A 5 -44.37 -0.24 -11.59
C GLN A 5 -42.97 -0.53 -11.06
N ALA A 6 -42.04 -0.58 -12.01
CA ALA A 6 -40.61 -0.53 -11.82
C ALA A 6 -40.24 0.74 -11.03
N GLN A 7 -40.00 0.57 -9.72
CA GLN A 7 -39.31 1.59 -8.94
C GLN A 7 -37.82 1.50 -9.28
N ALA A 8 -37.37 2.54 -9.97
CA ALA A 8 -35.99 2.76 -10.39
C ALA A 8 -35.04 2.61 -9.19
N ALA A 9 -34.29 1.51 -9.16
CA ALA A 9 -33.10 1.38 -8.35
C ALA A 9 -32.07 2.37 -8.89
N THR A 10 -31.94 3.51 -8.24
CA THR A 10 -30.78 4.40 -8.40
C THR A 10 -29.56 3.64 -7.87
N PRO A 11 -28.56 3.31 -8.69
CA PRO A 11 -27.31 2.80 -8.16
C PRO A 11 -26.63 3.98 -7.46
N LYS A 12 -26.65 3.96 -6.11
CA LYS A 12 -25.72 4.77 -5.34
C LYS A 12 -24.32 4.37 -5.79
N PRO A 13 -23.41 5.31 -6.07
CA PRO A 13 -22.02 4.96 -6.27
C PRO A 13 -21.49 4.53 -4.90
N ASP A 14 -21.59 3.24 -4.60
CA ASP A 14 -20.85 2.60 -3.52
C ASP A 14 -19.37 2.67 -3.90
N THR A 15 -18.75 3.83 -3.69
CA THR A 15 -17.34 3.90 -3.32
C THR A 15 -17.23 3.43 -1.87
N GLN A 16 -17.72 2.22 -1.63
CA GLN A 16 -17.45 1.48 -0.42
C GLN A 16 -16.11 0.82 -0.71
N GLU A 17 -15.01 1.47 -0.29
CA GLU A 17 -13.73 0.78 -0.18
C GLU A 17 -13.98 -0.44 0.70
N THR A 18 -14.20 -1.57 0.04
CA THR A 18 -14.50 -2.84 0.68
C THR A 18 -13.43 -3.08 1.74
N GLY A 19 -13.80 -3.47 2.97
CA GLY A 19 -12.83 -3.64 4.07
C GLY A 19 -11.65 -4.57 3.75
N THR A 20 -11.77 -5.37 2.69
CA THR A 20 -10.72 -6.14 2.02
C THR A 20 -9.57 -5.29 1.47
N ASP A 21 -9.85 -4.15 0.82
CA ASP A 21 -8.83 -3.28 0.23
C ASP A 21 -8.00 -2.59 1.32
N ALA A 22 -8.68 -2.11 2.38
CA ALA A 22 -8.01 -1.56 3.56
C ALA A 22 -7.14 -2.60 4.30
N ALA A 23 -7.58 -3.85 4.36
CA ALA A 23 -6.81 -4.95 4.97
C ALA A 23 -5.60 -5.36 4.12
N GLU A 24 -5.72 -5.35 2.79
CA GLU A 24 -4.59 -5.55 1.88
C GLU A 24 -3.59 -4.41 1.95
N ARG A 25 -4.06 -3.15 1.93
CA ARG A 25 -3.21 -1.97 2.10
C ARG A 25 -2.41 -2.03 3.40
N LYS A 26 -3.06 -2.37 4.52
CA LYS A 26 -2.38 -2.57 5.81
C LYS A 26 -1.34 -3.68 5.77
N ARG A 27 -1.62 -4.82 5.14
CA ARG A 27 -0.65 -5.91 4.98
C ARG A 27 0.54 -5.49 4.14
N ARG A 28 0.31 -4.77 3.05
CA ARG A 28 1.37 -4.23 2.17
C ARG A 28 2.24 -3.23 2.92
N LEU A 29 1.64 -2.30 3.67
CA LEU A 29 2.35 -1.36 4.53
C LEU A 29 3.24 -2.08 5.54
N GLN A 30 2.70 -3.05 6.30
CA GLN A 30 3.48 -3.82 7.27
C GLN A 30 4.62 -4.61 6.62
N ALA A 31 4.38 -5.22 5.46
CA ALA A 31 5.41 -5.96 4.74
C ALA A 31 6.57 -5.06 4.29
N LEU A 32 6.25 -3.89 3.73
CA LEU A 32 7.22 -2.91 3.28
C LEU A 32 7.99 -2.30 4.46
N GLU A 33 7.31 -2.02 5.58
CA GLU A 33 7.95 -1.51 6.80
C GLU A 33 8.93 -2.53 7.40
N MET A 34 8.55 -3.82 7.46
CA MET A 34 9.48 -4.88 7.87
C MET A 34 10.70 -4.99 6.96
N GLN A 35 10.53 -4.80 5.64
CA GLN A 35 11.63 -4.78 4.69
C GLN A 35 12.55 -3.57 4.91
N ARG A 36 11.98 -2.39 5.14
CA ARG A 36 12.71 -1.15 5.48
C ARG A 36 13.59 -1.35 6.70
N GLU A 37 13.02 -1.84 7.79
CA GLU A 37 13.77 -2.09 9.04
C GLU A 37 14.88 -3.13 8.84
N ARG A 38 14.62 -4.19 8.07
CA ARG A 38 15.64 -5.18 7.74
C ARG A 38 16.82 -4.55 7.00
N ILE A 39 16.55 -3.69 6.02
CA ILE A 39 17.59 -2.98 5.26
C ILE A 39 18.39 -2.02 6.15
N LEU A 40 17.71 -1.25 7.01
CA LEU A 40 18.35 -0.33 7.95
C LEU A 40 19.22 -1.06 8.99
N SER A 41 18.82 -2.26 9.39
CA SER A 41 19.58 -3.10 10.31
C SER A 41 20.79 -3.79 9.65
N GLU A 42 20.77 -3.97 8.34
CA GLU A 42 21.79 -4.73 7.62
C GLU A 42 23.07 -3.90 7.41
N ARG A 43 24.13 -4.26 8.14
CA ARG A 43 25.46 -3.64 8.00
C ARG A 43 26.31 -4.45 7.04
N THR A 44 26.79 -3.82 5.98
CA THR A 44 27.69 -4.46 4.99
C THR A 44 28.93 -3.61 4.75
N SER A 45 30.08 -4.28 4.65
CA SER A 45 31.36 -3.63 4.33
C SER A 45 31.61 -3.52 2.82
N SER A 46 30.75 -4.11 1.98
CA SER A 46 30.90 -4.10 0.53
C SER A 46 30.22 -2.87 -0.09
N PRO A 47 30.95 -2.01 -0.84
CA PRO A 47 30.40 -0.79 -1.42
C PRO A 47 29.22 -1.07 -2.37
N HIS A 48 29.33 -2.11 -3.18
CA HIS A 48 28.27 -2.49 -4.13
C HIS A 48 26.99 -2.91 -3.42
N ARG A 49 27.13 -3.76 -2.39
CA ARG A 49 26.00 -4.18 -1.53
C ARG A 49 25.36 -2.99 -0.82
N ARG A 50 26.16 -2.04 -0.34
CA ARG A 50 25.65 -0.81 0.29
C ARG A 50 24.83 0.03 -0.68
N SER A 51 25.29 0.22 -1.91
CA SER A 51 24.52 0.93 -2.93
C SER A 51 23.21 0.20 -3.26
N ALA A 52 23.25 -1.13 -3.43
CA ALA A 52 22.04 -1.92 -3.68
C ALA A 52 21.01 -1.81 -2.54
N LEU A 53 21.46 -1.83 -1.28
CA LEU A 53 20.58 -1.63 -0.12
C LEU A 53 20.00 -0.22 -0.08
N ALA A 54 20.77 0.81 -0.44
CA ALA A 54 20.26 2.18 -0.52
C ALA A 54 19.19 2.35 -1.60
N TYR A 55 19.37 1.74 -2.78
CA TYR A 55 18.34 1.74 -3.83
C TYR A 55 17.08 0.97 -3.40
N ALA A 56 17.25 -0.19 -2.77
CA ALA A 56 16.13 -0.96 -2.26
C ALA A 56 15.36 -0.20 -1.17
N LEU A 57 16.07 0.53 -0.30
CA LEU A 57 15.47 1.38 0.71
C LEU A 57 14.61 2.49 0.08
N ALA A 58 15.16 3.21 -0.89
CA ALA A 58 14.44 4.28 -1.59
C ALA A 58 13.18 3.77 -2.32
N ASP A 59 13.28 2.63 -3.00
CA ASP A 59 12.15 1.98 -3.69
C ASP A 59 11.03 1.57 -2.71
N ILE A 60 11.41 1.07 -1.52
CA ILE A 60 10.44 0.74 -0.46
C ILE A 60 9.79 2.00 0.13
N GLU A 61 10.56 3.05 0.37
CA GLU A 61 10.03 4.32 0.89
C GLU A 61 9.08 4.99 -0.10
N GLU A 62 9.35 4.91 -1.41
CA GLU A 62 8.44 5.37 -2.47
C GLU A 62 7.12 4.59 -2.45
N LYS A 63 7.17 3.25 -2.43
CA LYS A 63 5.96 2.40 -2.35
C LYS A 63 5.15 2.66 -1.08
N LEU A 64 5.81 2.94 0.03
CA LEU A 64 5.14 3.29 1.26
C LEU A 64 4.46 4.67 1.14
N ALA A 65 5.11 5.65 0.52
CA ALA A 65 4.53 6.96 0.25
C ALA A 65 3.28 6.87 -0.67
N GLU A 66 3.32 6.04 -1.72
CA GLU A 66 2.15 5.74 -2.57
C GLU A 66 0.98 5.16 -1.78
N LEU A 67 1.28 4.32 -0.79
CA LEU A 67 0.30 3.75 0.13
C LEU A 67 -0.13 4.72 1.23
N GLY A 68 0.27 6.00 1.16
CA GLY A 68 -0.09 7.07 2.10
C GLY A 68 0.66 7.02 3.43
N TRP A 69 1.76 6.27 3.51
CA TRP A 69 2.66 6.30 4.66
C TRP A 69 3.65 7.45 4.48
N THR A 70 3.27 8.61 5.01
CA THR A 70 4.13 9.78 5.05
C THR A 70 5.09 9.61 6.22
N VAL A 71 6.31 9.11 5.94
CA VAL A 71 7.42 9.29 6.88
C VAL A 71 7.67 10.79 6.95
N HIS A 72 7.19 11.43 8.01
CA HIS A 72 7.69 12.76 8.37
C HIS A 72 9.17 12.60 8.69
N MET A 73 10.03 12.98 7.75
CA MET A 73 11.44 13.29 8.02
C MET A 73 11.55 14.69 8.61
#